data_AF-A0A2M7FY22-F1
#
_entry.id   AF-A0A2M7FY22-F1
#
_cell.length_a   1.000
_cell.length_b   1.000
_cell.length_c   1.000
_cell.angle_alpha   90.00
_cell.angle_beta   90.00
_cell.angle_gamma   90.00
#
_symmetry.space_group_name_H-M   'P 1'
#
loop_
_entity.id
_entity.type
_entity.pdbx_description
1 polymer ?
#
loop_
_entity_poly.entity_id
_entity_poly.type
_entity_poly.pdbx_seq_one_letter_code
_entity_poly.pdbx_strand_id
1 'polypeptide(L)'
;MKNLRLKNPEFKQLQALLKQPAQDWNQFSEAEKVELSLKFLALPEIKRQGSLSEQTKQFLAPSASDLYPQVNQLLSEMPLAFASIEDLLNQTAGLFLLSTGED
;
A
#
# COMPACT_ATOMS: atom_id res chain seq x y z
N MET A 1 -23.68 -26.34 0.19
CA MET A 1 -23.57 -24.88 0.41
C MET A 1 -22.39 -24.38 -0.42
N LYS A 2 -22.64 -23.55 -1.45
CA LYS A 2 -21.57 -23.03 -2.32
C LYS A 2 -20.65 -22.14 -1.48
N ASN A 3 -19.37 -22.46 -1.43
CA ASN A 3 -18.35 -21.71 -0.71
C ASN A 3 -18.27 -20.28 -1.27
N LEU A 4 -18.98 -19.34 -0.64
CA LEU A 4 -18.84 -17.89 -0.83
C LEU A 4 -17.45 -17.35 -0.41
N ARG A 5 -16.54 -18.23 0.01
CA ARG A 5 -15.09 -18.00 0.00
C ARG A 5 -14.53 -18.07 -1.43
N LEU A 6 -15.19 -17.40 -2.38
CA LEU A 6 -14.51 -16.85 -3.56
C LEU A 6 -13.58 -15.77 -3.01
N LYS A 7 -12.48 -16.27 -2.47
CA LYS A 7 -11.34 -15.57 -1.92
C LYS A 7 -10.98 -14.48 -2.91
N ASN A 8 -11.23 -13.21 -2.57
CA ASN A 8 -10.87 -12.07 -3.41
C ASN A 8 -9.42 -12.25 -3.89
N PRO A 9 -9.22 -12.58 -5.19
CA PRO A 9 -7.90 -12.91 -5.70
C PRO A 9 -6.97 -11.70 -5.66
N GLU A 10 -7.51 -10.50 -5.89
CA GLU A 10 -6.79 -9.23 -5.82
C GLU A 10 -6.30 -8.96 -4.40
N PHE A 11 -7.17 -9.09 -3.40
CA PHE A 11 -6.79 -8.93 -1.99
C PHE A 11 -5.70 -9.92 -1.57
N LYS A 12 -5.77 -11.17 -2.05
CA LYS A 12 -4.76 -12.18 -1.74
C LYS A 12 -3.42 -11.91 -2.40
N GLN A 13 -3.44 -11.49 -3.66
CA GLN A 13 -2.22 -11.10 -4.37
C GLN A 13 -1.58 -9.90 -3.67
N LEU A 14 -2.38 -8.90 -3.32
CA LEU A 14 -1.93 -7.74 -2.56
C LEU A 14 -1.32 -8.16 -1.20
N GLN A 15 -1.99 -9.03 -0.44
CA GLN A 15 -1.42 -9.55 0.82
C GLN A 15 -0.10 -10.30 0.62
N ALA A 16 0.06 -11.03 -0.48
CA ALA A 16 1.30 -11.73 -0.76
C ALA A 16 2.45 -10.75 -1.04
N LEU A 17 2.18 -9.70 -1.83
CA LEU A 17 3.14 -8.63 -2.10
C LEU A 17 3.51 -7.87 -0.82
N LEU A 18 2.52 -7.47 -0.03
CA LEU A 18 2.75 -6.71 1.22
C LEU A 18 3.59 -7.48 2.26
N LYS A 19 3.58 -8.81 2.21
CA LYS A 19 4.39 -9.67 3.08
C LYS A 19 5.81 -9.91 2.60
N GLN A 20 6.17 -9.45 1.39
CA GLN A 20 7.54 -9.52 0.91
C GLN A 20 8.45 -8.64 1.76
N PRO A 21 9.76 -8.97 1.85
CA PRO A 21 10.76 -8.11 2.49
C PRO A 21 10.68 -6.68 1.98
N ALA A 22 10.87 -5.69 2.87
CA ALA A 22 10.82 -4.28 2.51
C ALA A 22 11.80 -3.90 1.37
N GLN A 23 12.93 -4.61 1.27
CA GLN A 23 13.94 -4.44 0.22
C GLN A 23 13.42 -4.76 -1.19
N ASP A 24 12.43 -5.66 -1.31
CA ASP A 24 11.82 -6.02 -2.59
C ASP A 24 11.03 -4.85 -3.18
N TRP A 25 10.72 -3.82 -2.37
CA TRP A 25 10.17 -2.55 -2.86
C TRP A 25 10.99 -1.97 -4.03
N ASN A 26 12.32 -2.12 -4.00
CA ASN A 26 13.21 -1.59 -5.03
C ASN A 26 13.13 -2.34 -6.37
N GLN A 27 12.51 -3.51 -6.41
CA GLN A 27 12.34 -4.30 -7.63
C GLN A 27 11.16 -3.81 -8.50
N PHE A 28 10.22 -3.07 -7.90
CA PHE A 28 9.07 -2.53 -8.60
C PHE A 28 9.42 -1.27 -9.38
N SER A 29 8.83 -1.14 -10.58
CA SER A 29 8.82 0.11 -11.33
C SER A 29 8.05 1.20 -10.59
N GLU A 30 8.26 2.46 -10.98
CA GLU A 30 7.53 3.59 -10.40
C GLU A 30 6.00 3.42 -10.51
N ALA A 31 5.51 3.00 -11.68
CA ALA A 31 4.09 2.75 -11.89
C ALA A 31 3.54 1.68 -10.94
N GLU A 32 4.28 0.60 -10.72
CA GLU A 32 3.89 -0.46 -9.78
C GLU A 32 3.93 0.02 -8.33
N LYS A 33 4.88 0.88 -7.96
CA LYS A 33 4.97 1.49 -6.62
C LYS A 33 3.80 2.42 -6.33
N VAL A 34 3.39 3.22 -7.32
CA VAL A 34 2.18 4.07 -7.23
C VAL A 34 0.94 3.18 -7.09
N GLU A 35 0.81 2.15 -7.93
CA GLU A 35 -0.34 1.23 -7.88
C GLU A 35 -0.40 0.46 -6.55
N LEU A 36 0.73 -0.01 -6.04
CA LEU A 36 0.81 -0.71 -4.76
C LEU A 36 0.47 0.21 -3.58
N SER A 37 0.94 1.46 -3.62
CA SER A 37 0.56 2.51 -2.66
C SER A 37 -0.94 2.77 -2.67
N LEU A 38 -1.54 2.90 -3.87
CA LEU A 38 -2.98 3.11 -4.02
C LEU A 38 -3.78 1.93 -3.46
N LYS A 39 -3.38 0.69 -3.82
CA LYS A 39 -4.02 -0.53 -3.33
C LYS A 39 -3.88 -0.68 -1.82
N PHE A 40 -2.74 -0.26 -1.26
CA PHE A 40 -2.51 -0.23 0.19
C PHE A 40 -3.47 0.74 0.89
N LEU A 41 -3.57 1.98 0.42
CA LEU A 41 -4.52 2.98 0.96
C LEU A 41 -5.98 2.50 0.87
N ALA A 42 -6.30 1.72 -0.18
CA ALA A 42 -7.62 1.16 -0.40
C ALA A 42 -7.87 -0.22 0.22
N LEU A 43 -6.92 -0.77 1.01
CA LEU A 43 -7.02 -2.10 1.62
C LEU A 43 -8.38 -2.38 2.29
N PRO A 44 -8.96 -1.45 3.09
CA PRO A 44 -10.27 -1.68 3.71
C PRO A 44 -11.39 -1.91 2.69
N GLU A 45 -11.36 -1.19 1.57
CA GLU A 45 -12.38 -1.29 0.53
C GLU A 45 -12.19 -2.55 -0.31
N ILE A 46 -10.95 -2.85 -0.74
CA ILE A 46 -10.61 -4.08 -1.47
C ILE A 46 -11.03 -5.32 -0.65
N LYS A 47 -10.80 -5.31 0.66
CA LYS A 47 -11.20 -6.38 1.57
C LYS A 47 -12.72 -6.55 1.65
N ARG A 48 -13.50 -5.47 1.57
CA ARG A 48 -14.97 -5.48 1.71
C ARG A 48 -15.68 -5.78 0.39
N GLN A 49 -15.25 -5.16 -0.71
CA GLN A 49 -16.01 -5.14 -1.96
C GLN A 49 -15.44 -6.05 -3.06
N GLY A 50 -14.22 -6.55 -2.92
CA GLY A 50 -13.63 -7.37 -3.98
C GLY A 50 -12.79 -6.56 -4.98
N SER A 51 -13.18 -5.31 -5.22
CA SER A 51 -12.62 -4.42 -6.24
C SER A 51 -12.63 -2.97 -5.77
N LEU A 52 -11.73 -2.18 -6.31
CA LEU A 52 -11.65 -0.73 -6.13
C LEU A 52 -12.58 0.00 -7.09
N SER A 53 -13.45 0.87 -6.59
CA SER A 53 -14.25 1.75 -7.45
C SER A 53 -13.38 2.81 -8.14
N GLU A 54 -13.75 3.24 -9.35
CA GLU A 54 -13.02 4.30 -10.06
C GLU A 54 -13.00 5.63 -9.29
N GLN A 55 -14.07 5.94 -8.55
CA GLN A 55 -14.13 7.12 -7.70
C GLN A 55 -13.10 7.04 -6.56
N THR A 56 -12.99 5.89 -5.88
CA THR A 56 -11.98 5.68 -4.83
C THR A 56 -10.57 5.77 -5.40
N LYS A 57 -10.33 5.19 -6.59
CA LYS A 57 -9.02 5.30 -7.26
C LYS A 57 -8.65 6.75 -7.54
N GLN A 58 -9.57 7.53 -8.11
CA GLN A 58 -9.34 8.95 -8.41
C GLN A 58 -9.11 9.77 -7.14
N PHE A 59 -9.86 9.47 -6.07
CA PHE A 59 -9.71 10.13 -4.78
C PHE A 59 -8.35 9.83 -4.11
N LEU A 60 -7.88 8.59 -4.19
CA LEU A 60 -6.62 8.15 -3.55
C LEU A 60 -5.37 8.35 -4.43
N ALA A 61 -5.52 8.55 -5.74
CA ALA A 61 -4.40 8.68 -6.67
C ALA A 61 -3.38 9.76 -6.29
N PRO A 62 -3.78 10.98 -5.86
CA PRO A 62 -2.83 11.99 -5.41
C PRO A 62 -2.03 11.49 -4.19
N SER A 63 -2.71 10.99 -3.16
CA SER A 63 -2.07 10.47 -1.95
C SER A 63 -1.14 9.29 -2.22
N ALA A 64 -1.50 8.41 -3.15
CA ALA A 64 -0.63 7.30 -3.57
C ALA A 64 0.63 7.79 -4.30
N SER A 65 0.50 8.86 -5.09
CA SER A 65 1.60 9.48 -5.82
C SER A 65 2.55 10.23 -4.87
N ASP A 66 2.01 10.79 -3.78
CA ASP A 66 2.80 11.44 -2.73
C ASP A 66 3.43 10.43 -1.75
N LEU A 67 2.78 9.28 -1.52
CA LEU A 67 3.25 8.26 -0.59
C LEU A 67 4.49 7.54 -1.10
N TYR A 68 4.48 7.07 -2.35
CA TYR A 68 5.59 6.25 -2.86
C TYR A 68 6.99 6.92 -2.81
N PRO A 69 7.19 8.24 -3.08
CA PRO A 69 8.50 8.86 -2.94
C PRO A 69 8.94 8.92 -1.47
N GLN A 70 8.00 9.10 -0.53
CA GLN A 70 8.30 9.06 0.90
C GLN A 70 8.70 7.64 1.34
N VAL A 71 8.05 6.62 0.79
CA VAL A 71 8.43 5.21 1.01
C VAL A 71 9.85 4.96 0.52
N ASN A 72 10.19 5.43 -0.69
CA ASN A 72 11.56 5.32 -1.22
C ASN A 72 12.58 6.03 -0.33
N GLN A 73 12.26 7.25 0.12
CA GLN A 73 13.14 8.02 0.99
C GLN A 73 13.36 7.30 2.32
N LEU A 74 12.29 6.89 2.99
CA LEU A 74 12.35 6.23 4.29
C LEU A 74 13.13 4.90 4.21
N LEU A 75 12.92 4.12 3.15
CA LEU A 75 13.68 2.88 2.94
C LEU A 75 15.17 3.15 2.66
N SER A 76 15.49 4.25 1.96
CA SER A 76 16.88 4.65 1.72
C SER A 76 17.59 5.12 2.99
N GLU A 77 16.88 5.82 3.88
CA GLU A 77 17.41 6.30 5.16
C GLU A 77 17.56 5.16 6.19
N MET A 78 16.62 4.22 6.19
CA MET A 78 16.54 3.14 7.18
C MET A 78 16.32 1.76 6.54
N PRO A 79 17.27 1.24 5.72
CA PRO A 79 17.07 0.04 4.90
C PRO A 79 16.81 -1.25 5.70
N LEU A 80 17.25 -1.32 6.95
CA LEU A 80 17.11 -2.50 7.81
C LEU A 80 16.03 -2.34 8.89
N ALA A 81 15.30 -1.22 8.90
CA ALA A 81 14.33 -0.94 9.95
C ALA A 81 12.98 -1.62 9.73
N PHE A 82 12.71 -2.09 8.51
CA PHE A 82 11.39 -2.60 8.11
C PHE A 82 11.45 -4.08 7.78
N ALA A 83 10.56 -4.86 8.39
CA ALA A 83 10.50 -6.30 8.16
C ALA A 83 9.84 -6.67 6.82
N SER A 84 8.85 -5.88 6.39
CA SER A 84 8.07 -6.14 5.17
C SER A 84 7.66 -4.85 4.47
N ILE A 85 7.18 -4.98 3.23
CA ILE A 85 6.59 -3.86 2.49
C ILE A 85 5.37 -3.28 3.23
N GLU A 86 4.57 -4.12 3.90
CA GLU A 86 3.45 -3.69 4.74
C GLU A 86 3.92 -2.80 5.89
N ASP A 87 4.99 -3.19 6.58
CA ASP A 87 5.56 -2.46 7.72
C ASP A 87 6.11 -1.09 7.27
N LEU A 88 6.85 -1.08 6.16
CA LEU A 88 7.35 0.14 5.52
C LEU A 88 6.22 1.09 5.13
N LEU A 89 5.17 0.60 4.46
CA LEU A 89 4.02 1.41 4.04
C LEU A 89 3.21 1.93 5.22
N ASN A 90 3.00 1.12 6.26
CA ASN A 90 2.32 1.55 7.48
C ASN A 90 3.09 2.65 8.20
N GLN A 91 4.41 2.49 8.37
CA GLN A 91 5.23 3.51 9.01
C GLN A 91 5.22 4.81 8.20
N THR A 92 5.35 4.72 6.88
CA THR A 92 5.32 5.90 6.00
C THR A 92 3.96 6.61 6.06
N ALA A 93 2.86 5.87 5.94
CA ALA A 93 1.51 6.44 6.02
C ALA A 93 1.20 7.02 7.41
N GLY A 94 1.70 6.41 8.48
CA GLY A 94 1.60 6.93 9.84
C GLY A 94 2.29 8.29 10.01
N LEU A 95 3.49 8.44 9.45
CA LEU A 95 4.20 9.73 9.44
C LEU A 95 3.45 10.81 8.66
N PHE A 96 2.83 10.43 7.53
CA PHE A 96 2.04 11.34 6.71
C PHE A 96 0.77 11.85 7.41
N LEU A 97 0.05 10.95 8.09
CA LEU A 97 -1.20 11.30 8.81
C LEU A 97 -0.95 12.05 10.12
N LEU A 98 0.20 11.86 10.78
CA LEU A 98 0.58 12.63 11.96
C LEU A 98 0.99 14.06 11.62
N SER A 99 1.54 14.28 10.42
CA SER A 99 1.97 15.62 9.95
C SER A 99 0.80 16.57 9.65
N THR A 100 -0.44 16.10 9.70
CA THR A 100 -1.67 16.92 9.52
C THR A 100 -2.46 17.14 10.81
N GLY A 101 -1.93 16.71 11.97
CA GLY A 101 -2.62 16.72 13.27
C GLY A 101 -2.09 17.70 14.32
N GLU A 102 -1.15 18.59 13.98
CA GLU A 102 -0.65 19.62 14.89
C GLU A 102 -0.62 21.00 14.18
N ASP A 103 -1.76 21.70 14.20
CA ASP A 103 -1.93 23.10 14.69
C ASP A 103 -3.41 23.51 14.65
#